data_AF-A0A7G6SMI7-F1
#
_entry.id   AF-A0A7G6SMI7-F1
#
_cell.length_a   1.000
_cell.length_b   1.000
_cell.length_c   1.000
_cell.angle_alpha   90.00
_cell.angle_beta   90.00
_cell.angle_gamma   90.00
#
_symmetry.space_group_name_H-M   'P 1'
#
loop_
_entity.id
_entity.type
_entity.pdbx_description
1 polymer ?
#
loop_
_entity_poly.entity_id
_entity_poly.type
_entity_poly.pdbx_seq_one_letter_code
_entity_poly.pdbx_strand_id
1 'polypeptide(L)' 'MRTMARSSTAGAKIESANSAAIDAKSRVLAAIGELVDAGKAEWSRAATGEVELRLLSGEVFLLGEVTVTRVA' A
#
# COMPACT_ATOMS: atom_id res chain seq x y z
N MET A 1 -2.42 -36.93 -30.32
CA MET A 1 -2.57 -36.12 -29.09
C MET A 1 -1.37 -35.19 -28.98
N ARG A 2 -1.56 -33.87 -28.97
CA ARG A 2 -0.49 -32.86 -28.84
C ARG A 2 -0.82 -32.01 -27.62
N THR A 3 -0.17 -32.30 -26.50
CA THR A 3 -0.28 -31.49 -25.29
C THR A 3 0.37 -30.14 -25.58
N MET A 4 -0.44 -29.09 -25.65
CA MET A 4 0.03 -27.72 -25.68
C MET A 4 0.63 -27.42 -24.29
N ALA A 5 1.94 -27.21 -24.24
CA ALA A 5 2.59 -26.60 -23.09
C ALA A 5 1.92 -25.24 -22.85
N ARG A 6 1.25 -25.08 -21.71
CA ARG A 6 0.67 -23.81 -21.30
C ARG A 6 1.84 -22.84 -21.09
N SER A 7 2.09 -21.99 -22.09
CA SER A 7 3.08 -20.93 -22.04
C SER A 7 2.89 -20.07 -20.79
N SER A 8 4.01 -19.85 -20.10
CA SER A 8 4.15 -19.12 -18.83
C SER A 8 3.93 -17.60 -18.99
N THR A 9 2.83 -17.19 -19.59
CA THR A 9 2.46 -15.77 -19.74
C THR A 9 1.70 -15.26 -18.51
N ALA A 10 0.95 -16.14 -17.82
CA ALA A 10 0.21 -15.77 -16.62
C ALA A 10 1.14 -15.47 -15.43
N GLY A 11 2.20 -16.26 -15.21
CA GLY A 11 3.16 -16.06 -14.11
C GLY A 11 3.91 -14.74 -14.22
N ALA A 12 4.49 -14.44 -15.38
CA ALA A 12 5.25 -13.20 -15.61
C ALA A 12 4.41 -11.93 -15.43
N LYS A 13 3.11 -11.98 -15.80
CA LYS A 13 2.18 -10.85 -15.61
C LYS A 13 1.86 -10.60 -14.13
N ILE A 14 1.72 -11.66 -13.33
CA ILE A 14 1.47 -11.56 -11.88
C ILE A 14 2.69 -10.98 -11.17
N GLU A 15 3.90 -11.44 -11.52
CA GLU A 15 5.15 -10.93 -10.92
C GLU A 15 5.37 -9.45 -11.22
N SER A 16 5.09 -9.02 -12.45
CA SER A 16 5.21 -7.60 -12.86
C SER A 16 4.19 -6.71 -12.15
N ALA A 17 2.93 -7.18 -12.02
CA ALA A 17 1.89 -6.47 -11.30
C ALA A 17 2.20 -6.36 -9.79
N ASN A 18 2.74 -7.44 -9.19
CA ASN A 18 3.15 -7.45 -7.80
C ASN A 18 4.32 -6.48 -7.55
N SER A 19 5.33 -6.47 -8.44
CA SER A 19 6.46 -5.55 -8.35
C SER A 19 6.03 -4.09 -8.42
N ALA A 20 5.12 -3.77 -9.34
CA ALA A 20 4.54 -2.42 -9.44
C ALA A 20 3.71 -2.03 -8.21
N ALA A 21 3.00 -2.99 -7.60
CA ALA A 21 2.25 -2.75 -6.37
C ALA A 21 3.18 -2.49 -5.16
N ILE A 22 4.31 -3.19 -5.07
CA ILE A 22 5.33 -2.97 -4.04
C ILE A 22 5.95 -1.58 -4.18
N ASP A 23 6.30 -1.16 -5.41
CA ASP A 23 6.81 0.19 -5.67
C ASP A 23 5.79 1.27 -5.27
N ALA A 24 4.53 1.11 -5.68
CA ALA A 24 3.46 2.04 -5.33
C ALA A 24 3.28 2.14 -3.80
N LYS A 25 3.30 1.01 -3.08
CA LYS A 25 3.22 0.99 -1.61
C LYS A 25 4.40 1.73 -0.97
N SER A 26 5.62 1.50 -1.47
CA SER A 26 6.81 2.17 -0.96
C SER A 26 6.74 3.69 -1.15
N ARG A 27 6.22 4.15 -2.29
CA ARG A 27 6.01 5.58 -2.58
C ARG A 27 4.95 6.22 -1.67
N VAL A 28 3.86 5.51 -1.40
CA VAL A 28 2.82 5.97 -0.48
C VAL A 28 3.38 6.11 0.94
N LEU A 29 4.13 5.11 1.42
CA LEU A 29 4.76 5.16 2.73
C LEU A 29 5.78 6.31 2.86
N ALA A 30 6.57 6.55 1.80
CA ALA A 30 7.50 7.68 1.76
C ALA A 30 6.76 9.03 1.84
N ALA A 31 5.69 9.20 1.04
CA ALA A 31 4.88 10.42 1.07
C ALA A 31 4.22 10.66 2.44
N ILE A 32 3.78 9.59 3.11
CA ILE A 32 3.25 9.66 4.47
C ILE A 32 4.33 10.10 5.46
N GLY A 33 5.54 9.57 5.34
CA GLY A 33 6.70 9.99 6.15
C GLY A 33 6.99 11.48 6.02
N GLU A 34 7.01 12.00 4.78
CA GLU A 34 7.19 13.43 4.52
C GLU A 34 6.07 14.29 5.12
N LEU A 35 4.82 13.81 5.10
CA LEU A 35 3.70 14.52 5.74
C LEU A 35 3.84 14.57 7.26
N VAL A 36 4.33 13.49 7.88
CA VAL A 36 4.58 13.43 9.32
C VAL A 36 5.76 14.31 9.71
N ASP A 37 6.87 14.26 8.96
CA ASP A 37 8.05 15.09 9.20
C ASP A 37 7.73 16.58 9.06
N ALA A 38 6.94 16.95 8.04
CA ALA A 38 6.42 18.30 7.86
C ALA A 38 5.39 18.73 8.92
N GLY A 39 5.06 17.87 9.90
CA GLY A 39 4.08 18.12 10.95
C GLY A 39 2.64 18.22 10.45
N LYS A 40 2.35 17.77 9.22
CA LYS A 40 1.01 17.84 8.59
C LYS A 40 0.15 16.62 8.88
N ALA A 41 0.76 15.55 9.36
CA ALA A 41 0.08 14.34 9.78
C ALA A 41 0.73 13.77 11.04
N GLU A 42 -0.05 13.03 11.81
CA GLU A 42 0.41 12.19 12.90
C GLU A 42 0.10 10.74 12.53
N TRP A 43 1.05 9.84 12.75
CA TRP A 43 0.81 8.41 12.59
C TRP A 43 0.89 7.69 13.94
N SER A 44 0.07 6.66 14.12
CA SER A 44 0.04 5.84 15.32
C SER A 44 -0.20 4.39 14.93
N ARG A 45 0.52 3.46 15.57
CA ARG A 45 0.28 2.03 15.34
C ARG A 45 -0.88 1.57 16.21
N ALA A 46 -1.94 1.12 15.58
CA ALA A 46 -3.09 0.54 16.27
C ALA A 46 -2.73 -0.82 16.87
N ALA A 47 -3.45 -1.22 17.93
CA ALA A 47 -3.27 -2.52 18.58
C ALA A 47 -3.55 -3.71 17.63
N THR A 48 -4.32 -3.47 16.56
CA THR A 48 -4.62 -4.44 15.49
C THR A 48 -3.45 -4.67 14.54
N GLY A 49 -2.39 -3.85 14.63
CA GLY A 49 -1.23 -3.89 13.74
C GLY A 49 -1.33 -2.99 12.52
N GLU A 50 -2.48 -2.34 12.33
CA GLU A 50 -2.69 -1.31 11.31
C GLU A 50 -2.04 0.01 11.72
N VAL A 51 -1.74 0.87 10.74
CA VAL A 51 -1.23 2.22 11.02
C VAL A 51 -2.36 3.21 10.79
N GLU A 52 -2.73 3.94 11.83
CA GLU A 52 -3.64 5.06 11.74
C GLU A 52 -2.84 6.32 11.39
N LEU A 53 -3.25 7.02 10.34
CA LEU A 53 -2.71 8.29 9.90
C LEU A 53 -3.78 9.36 10.04
N ARG A 54 -3.53 10.35 10.89
CA ARG A 54 -4.39 11.50 11.12
C ARG A 54 -3.76 12.74 10.52
N LEU A 55 -4.39 13.32 9.51
CA LEU A 55 -3.96 14.58 8.93
C LEU A 55 -4.43 15.75 9.80
N LEU A 56 -3.67 16.85 9.79
CA LEU A 56 -4.10 18.11 10.42
C LEU A 56 -5.37 18.68 9.80
N SER A 57 -5.73 18.29 8.57
CA SER A 57 -7.01 18.62 7.96
C SER A 57 -8.21 18.01 8.70
N GLY A 58 -7.98 17.05 9.59
CA GLY A 58 -9.00 16.27 10.28
C GLY A 58 -9.36 14.96 9.58
N GLU A 59 -8.78 14.69 8.41
CA GLU A 59 -8.97 13.43 7.69
C GLU A 59 -8.17 12.30 8.37
N VAL A 60 -8.78 11.12 8.46
CA VAL A 60 -8.19 9.94 9.09
C VAL A 60 -8.15 8.78 8.10
N PHE A 61 -6.99 8.13 8.02
CA PHE A 61 -6.73 6.99 7.16
C PHE A 61 -6.20 5.82 7.97
N LEU A 62 -6.68 4.62 7.68
CA LEU A 62 -6.16 3.36 8.18
C LEU A 62 -5.36 2.67 7.08
N LEU A 63 -4.08 2.43 7.36
CA LEU A 63 -3.13 1.75 6.49
C LEU A 63 -3.05 0.29 6.97
N GLY A 64 -3.82 -0.56 6.32
CA GLY A 64 -3.75 -2.00 6.49
C GLY A 64 -2.60 -2.61 5.69
N GLU A 65 -2.43 -3.93 5.78
CA GLU A 65 -1.36 -4.64 5.09
C GLU A 65 -1.44 -4.47 3.57
N VAL A 66 -2.66 -4.49 3.02
CA VAL A 66 -2.93 -4.51 1.58
C VAL A 66 -3.73 -3.28 1.12
N THR A 67 -4.49 -2.65 2.01
CA THR A 67 -5.44 -1.59 1.66
C THR A 67 -5.27 -0.34 2.50
N VAL A 68 -5.58 0.81 1.91
CA VAL A 68 -5.70 2.09 2.62
C VAL A 68 -7.18 2.47 2.66
N THR A 69 -7.72 2.65 3.86
CA THR A 69 -9.13 2.98 4.07
C THR A 69 -9.23 4.37 4.67
N ARG A 70 -10.01 5.25 4.03
CA ARG A 70 -10.37 6.55 4.61
C ARG A 70 -11.54 6.38 5.57
N VAL A 71 -11.44 6.92 6.77
CA VAL A 71 -12.42 6.76 7.85
C VAL A 71 -13.33 7.99 8.01
N ALA A 72 -12.84 9.20 7.71
CA ALA A 72 -13.58 10.46 7.78
C ALA A 72 -13.15 11.44 6.67
#